data_AF-A0A6A6AY40-F1
#
_entry.id   AF-A0A6A6AY40-F1
#
_cell.length_a   1.000
_cell.length_b   1.000
_cell.length_c   1.000
_cell.angle_alpha   90.00
_cell.angle_beta   90.00
_cell.angle_gamma   90.00
#
_symmetry.space_group_name_H-M   'P 1'
#
loop_
_entity.id
_entity.type
_entity.pdbx_description
1 polymer ?
#
loop_
_entity_poly.entity_id
_entity_poly.type
_entity_poly.pdbx_seq_one_letter_code
_entity_poly.pdbx_strand_id
1 'polypeptide(L)'
;MAPPPPASMPLQQRLMHLAQTLQFAWFCGHLTLLFCTLRYGLSYITFNYNSRWARFSYRLAFIAAAVTYGIVVYKAYRARMRAGKQGSPISMIADENVQYLIMALVWLSQNQISLAILPFAVYSVFHVLTYTRTNLLPVLQPQPPTADGSKPKPSALSDTIGRFVKEYYDASMTLVAILEIALWFRILGSAILFQKGSWFLLVCYSAFFRARVGQSTFVQQAIGHLSARIDAAVQNQSSPPAVRQAWETAKGLAKQATEATDINKYVGGSAAGPKKAQ
;
A
#
# COMPACT_ATOMS: atom_id res chain seq x y z
N MET A 1 12.78 -10.16 13.27
CA MET A 1 11.73 -9.89 14.27
C MET A 1 12.32 -10.19 15.64
N ALA A 2 11.83 -9.59 16.73
CA ALA A 2 12.25 -10.03 18.06
C ALA A 2 11.73 -11.47 18.28
N PRO A 3 12.51 -12.36 18.91
CA PRO A 3 12.02 -13.69 19.23
C PRO A 3 10.78 -13.59 20.14
N PRO A 4 9.82 -14.52 20.02
CA PRO A 4 8.66 -14.54 20.90
C PRO A 4 9.12 -14.68 22.35
N PRO A 5 8.41 -14.05 23.32
CA PRO A 5 8.77 -14.16 24.72
C PRO A 5 8.67 -15.62 25.20
N PRO A 6 9.53 -16.06 26.14
CA PRO A 6 9.55 -17.44 26.62
C PRO A 6 8.18 -17.94 27.07
N ALA A 7 7.84 -19.18 26.69
CA ALA A 7 6.58 -19.82 27.05
C ALA A 7 6.37 -19.97 28.56
N SER A 8 7.47 -19.98 29.34
CA SER A 8 7.46 -20.04 30.80
C SER A 8 6.94 -18.76 31.47
N MET A 9 6.87 -17.64 30.76
CA MET A 9 6.33 -16.40 31.31
C MET A 9 4.80 -16.41 31.36
N PRO A 10 4.17 -15.85 32.42
CA PRO A 10 2.73 -15.59 32.45
C PRO A 10 2.24 -14.86 31.20
N LEU A 11 1.03 -15.18 30.74
CA LEU A 11 0.46 -14.59 29.51
C LEU A 11 0.47 -13.05 29.54
N GLN A 12 0.14 -12.45 30.68
CA GLN A 12 0.15 -11.00 30.85
C GLN A 12 1.54 -10.39 30.54
N GLN A 13 2.62 -11.00 31.03
CA GLN A 13 3.98 -10.50 30.79
C GLN A 13 4.36 -10.63 29.32
N ARG A 14 3.98 -11.74 28.68
CA ARG A 14 4.22 -11.95 27.24
C ARG A 14 3.47 -10.94 26.37
N LEU A 15 2.23 -10.62 26.72
CA LEU A 15 1.44 -9.57 26.07
C LEU A 15 2.04 -8.19 26.31
N MET A 16 2.52 -7.91 27.53
CA MET A 16 3.18 -6.65 27.85
C MET A 16 4.46 -6.46 27.01
N HIS A 17 5.27 -7.51 26.85
CA HIS A 17 6.45 -7.48 25.99
C HIS A 17 6.07 -7.17 24.54
N LEU A 18 4.99 -7.77 24.04
CA LEU A 18 4.49 -7.48 22.70
C LEU A 18 4.03 -6.01 22.57
N ALA A 19 3.27 -5.52 23.55
CA ALA A 19 2.71 -4.18 23.58
C ALA A 19 3.77 -3.07 23.60
N GLN A 20 4.94 -3.34 24.18
CA GLN A 20 6.08 -2.41 24.21
C GLN A 20 6.82 -2.30 22.87
N THR A 21 6.46 -3.11 21.86
CA THR A 21 7.13 -3.05 20.56
C THR A 21 6.49 -2.01 19.63
N LEU A 22 7.34 -1.35 18.83
CA LEU A 22 6.86 -0.54 17.70
C LEU A 22 6.03 -1.35 16.68
N GLN A 23 6.25 -2.67 16.60
CA GLN A 23 5.48 -3.52 15.69
C GLN A 23 4.04 -3.70 16.16
N PHE A 24 3.81 -3.73 17.47
CA PHE A 24 2.46 -3.75 18.02
C PHE A 24 1.72 -2.44 17.79
N ALA A 25 2.39 -1.30 17.98
CA ALA A 25 1.81 0.01 17.62
C ALA A 25 1.43 0.07 16.13
N TRP A 26 2.31 -0.45 15.25
CA TRP A 26 2.03 -0.60 13.82
C TRP A 26 0.83 -1.52 13.54
N PHE A 27 0.70 -2.64 14.25
CA PHE A 27 -0.46 -3.52 14.16
C PHE A 27 -1.76 -2.84 14.58
N CYS A 28 -1.76 -2.12 15.71
CA CYS A 28 -2.91 -1.33 16.17
C CYS A 28 -3.31 -0.24 15.17
N GLY A 29 -2.33 0.39 14.50
CA GLY A 29 -2.58 1.32 13.42
C GLY A 29 -3.34 0.68 12.26
N HIS A 30 -2.92 -0.50 11.79
CA HIS A 30 -3.64 -1.21 10.72
C HIS A 30 -5.04 -1.68 11.14
N LEU A 31 -5.22 -2.15 12.38
CA LEU A 31 -6.56 -2.47 12.90
C LEU A 31 -7.46 -1.23 12.93
N THR A 32 -6.94 -0.10 13.39
CA THR A 32 -7.66 1.18 13.42
C THR A 32 -8.06 1.60 12.01
N LEU A 33 -7.15 1.48 11.04
CA LEU A 33 -7.42 1.77 9.63
C LEU A 33 -8.54 0.90 9.07
N LEU A 34 -8.49 -0.42 9.30
CA LEU A 34 -9.55 -1.34 8.84
C LEU A 34 -10.90 -1.02 9.47
N PHE A 35 -10.93 -0.78 10.79
CA PHE A 35 -12.16 -0.42 11.49
C PHE A 35 -12.75 0.89 10.96
N CYS A 36 -11.91 1.92 10.78
CA CYS A 36 -12.33 3.19 10.21
C CYS A 36 -12.80 3.07 8.76
N THR A 37 -12.16 2.20 7.97
CA THR A 37 -12.54 1.92 6.59
C THR A 37 -13.92 1.27 6.54
N LEU A 38 -14.16 0.25 7.37
CA LEU A 38 -15.46 -0.41 7.49
C LEU A 38 -16.53 0.61 7.89
N ARG A 39 -16.29 1.37 8.96
CA ARG A 39 -17.24 2.38 9.45
C ARG A 39 -17.52 3.44 8.39
N TYR A 40 -16.49 3.91 7.68
CA TYR A 40 -16.64 4.86 6.58
C TYR A 40 -17.44 4.23 5.43
N GLY A 41 -17.20 2.96 5.09
CA GLY A 41 -17.98 2.22 4.09
C GLY A 41 -19.48 2.15 4.42
N LEU A 42 -19.85 1.96 5.70
CA LEU A 42 -21.26 1.99 6.14
C LEU A 42 -21.92 3.36 5.86
N SER A 43 -21.15 4.45 5.85
CA SER A 43 -21.69 5.77 5.49
C SER A 43 -22.09 5.89 4.02
N TYR A 44 -21.50 5.08 3.14
CA TYR A 44 -21.90 5.00 1.73
C TYR A 44 -23.17 4.18 1.55
N ILE A 45 -23.31 3.08 2.29
CA ILE A 45 -24.52 2.24 2.27
C ILE A 45 -25.74 3.02 2.78
N THR A 46 -25.53 3.86 3.81
CA THR A 46 -26.57 4.72 4.39
C THR A 46 -26.71 6.08 3.71
N PHE A 47 -26.01 6.31 2.58
CA PHE A 47 -25.97 7.58 1.85
C PHE A 47 -25.62 8.81 2.70
N ASN A 48 -24.91 8.62 3.82
CA ASN A 48 -24.56 9.64 4.81
C ASN A 48 -23.03 9.86 4.90
N TYR A 49 -22.37 9.90 3.74
CA TYR A 49 -20.92 9.99 3.61
C TYR A 49 -20.32 11.35 4.01
N ASN A 50 -21.16 12.37 4.18
CA ASN A 50 -20.78 13.70 4.66
C ASN A 50 -20.97 13.90 6.19
N SER A 51 -21.51 12.88 6.89
CA SER A 51 -21.71 12.94 8.34
C SER A 51 -20.41 13.24 9.10
N ARG A 52 -20.56 13.78 10.32
CA ARG A 52 -19.43 14.00 11.23
C ARG A 52 -18.63 12.70 11.45
N TRP A 53 -19.33 11.58 11.63
CA TRP A 53 -18.72 10.27 11.81
C TRP A 53 -18.02 9.73 10.55
N ALA A 54 -18.57 9.96 9.36
CA ALA A 54 -17.91 9.59 8.11
C ALA A 54 -16.61 10.38 7.92
N ARG A 55 -16.64 11.70 8.13
CA ARG A 55 -15.45 12.56 8.09
C ARG A 55 -14.42 12.16 9.12
N PHE A 56 -14.84 11.91 10.36
CA PHE A 56 -13.96 11.44 11.42
C PHE A 56 -13.29 10.11 11.05
N SER A 57 -14.07 9.11 10.62
CA SER A 57 -13.54 7.79 10.23
C SER A 57 -12.56 7.91 9.06
N TYR A 58 -12.88 8.71 8.04
CA TYR A 58 -11.98 8.97 6.91
C TYR A 58 -10.63 9.56 7.36
N ARG A 59 -10.68 10.63 8.18
CA ARG A 59 -9.46 11.30 8.67
C ARG A 59 -8.65 10.37 9.58
N LEU A 60 -9.32 9.65 10.48
CA LEU A 60 -8.66 8.71 11.39
C LEU A 60 -8.02 7.53 10.62
N ALA A 61 -8.62 7.05 9.53
CA ALA A 61 -8.01 6.04 8.67
C ALA A 61 -6.67 6.52 8.08
N PHE A 62 -6.60 7.77 7.62
CA PHE A 62 -5.35 8.33 7.08
C PHE A 62 -4.33 8.72 8.15
N ILE A 63 -4.77 9.12 9.35
CA ILE A 63 -3.88 9.26 10.51
C ILE A 63 -3.26 7.89 10.85
N ALA A 64 -4.07 6.84 10.92
CA ALA A 64 -3.59 5.49 11.18
C ALA A 64 -2.63 5.01 10.08
N ALA A 65 -2.93 5.29 8.81
CA ALA A 65 -2.01 5.02 7.69
C ALA A 65 -0.68 5.78 7.83
N ALA A 66 -0.72 7.07 8.16
CA ALA A 66 0.48 7.88 8.33
C ALA A 66 1.34 7.34 9.49
N VAL A 67 0.73 6.91 10.59
CA VAL A 67 1.43 6.29 11.71
C VAL A 67 2.07 4.97 11.29
N THR A 68 1.35 4.08 10.60
CA THR A 68 1.90 2.77 10.21
C THR A 68 3.06 2.90 9.23
N TYR A 69 2.89 3.68 8.16
CA TYR A 69 3.98 3.92 7.21
C TYR A 69 5.12 4.73 7.85
N GLY A 70 4.82 5.68 8.74
CA GLY A 70 5.83 6.40 9.52
C GLY A 70 6.72 5.48 10.35
N ILE A 71 6.14 4.48 11.02
CA ILE A 71 6.89 3.46 11.76
C ILE A 71 7.79 2.64 10.82
N VAL A 72 7.29 2.24 9.64
CA VAL A 72 8.07 1.47 8.66
C VAL A 72 9.26 2.29 8.15
N VAL A 73 9.01 3.54 7.76
CA VAL A 73 10.04 4.49 7.29
C VAL A 73 11.09 4.73 8.37
N TYR A 74 10.66 5.00 9.61
CA TYR A 74 11.57 5.18 10.74
C TYR A 74 12.46 3.96 10.98
N LYS A 75 11.87 2.76 10.99
CA LYS A 75 12.64 1.51 11.18
C LYS A 75 13.63 1.28 10.05
N ALA A 76 13.24 1.52 8.80
CA ALA A 76 14.11 1.37 7.63
C ALA A 76 15.28 2.37 7.67
N TYR A 77 14.99 3.63 7.98
CA TYR A 77 16.01 4.68 8.15
C TYR A 77 17.00 4.32 9.27
N ARG A 78 16.50 3.99 10.46
CA ARG A 78 17.33 3.64 11.62
C ARG A 78 18.18 2.38 11.38
N ALA A 79 17.68 1.42 10.60
CA ALA A 79 18.47 0.26 10.19
C ALA A 79 19.63 0.64 9.24
N ARG A 80 19.38 1.54 8.27
CA ARG A 80 20.44 2.05 7.37
C ARG A 80 21.51 2.84 8.13
N MET A 81 21.10 3.65 9.10
CA MET A 81 22.03 4.40 9.98
C MET A 81 22.95 3.48 10.77
N ARG A 82 22.40 2.42 11.37
CA ARG A 82 23.21 1.43 12.09
C ARG A 82 24.18 0.67 11.18
N ALA A 83 23.85 0.54 9.91
CA ALA A 83 24.72 -0.08 8.92
C ALA A 83 25.78 0.87 8.34
N GLY A 84 25.89 2.11 8.84
CA GLY A 84 26.82 3.13 8.33
C GLY A 84 26.49 3.61 6.91
N LYS A 85 25.31 3.28 6.37
CA LYS A 85 24.88 3.65 5.02
C LYS A 85 23.92 4.81 5.09
N GLN A 86 24.42 6.03 4.95
CA GLN A 86 23.58 7.21 4.72
C GLN A 86 23.08 7.17 3.27
N GLY A 87 21.83 6.75 3.07
CA GLY A 87 21.19 6.81 1.76
C GLY A 87 20.98 8.27 1.34
N SER A 88 21.13 8.58 0.06
CA SER A 88 20.78 9.90 -0.48
C SER A 88 19.31 10.22 -0.22
N PRO A 89 18.92 11.48 0.05
CA PRO A 89 17.51 11.88 0.18
C PRO A 89 16.64 11.40 -0.98
N ILE A 90 17.20 11.35 -2.20
CA ILE A 90 16.53 10.84 -3.40
C ILE A 90 16.18 9.35 -3.24
N SER A 91 17.09 8.56 -2.69
CA SER A 91 16.85 7.12 -2.43
C SER A 91 15.76 6.89 -1.38
N MET A 92 15.56 7.83 -0.45
CA MET A 92 14.48 7.74 0.54
C MET A 92 13.12 8.06 -0.09
N ILE A 93 13.04 9.08 -0.95
CA ILE A 93 11.80 9.41 -1.67
C ILE A 93 11.42 8.31 -2.68
N ALA A 94 12.41 7.59 -3.20
CA ALA A 94 12.18 6.41 -4.03
C ALA A 94 11.68 5.18 -3.25
N ASP A 95 11.69 5.17 -1.92
CA ASP A 95 11.16 4.08 -1.11
C ASP A 95 9.63 4.08 -1.15
N GLU A 96 9.03 2.95 -1.52
CA GLU A 96 7.57 2.84 -1.66
C GLU A 96 6.84 3.20 -0.35
N ASN A 97 7.43 2.89 0.82
CA ASN A 97 6.81 3.19 2.11
C ASN A 97 6.78 4.70 2.38
N VAL A 98 7.79 5.43 1.91
CA VAL A 98 7.83 6.90 1.99
C VAL A 98 6.77 7.49 1.06
N GLN A 99 6.62 6.94 -0.14
CA GLN A 99 5.61 7.38 -1.10
C GLN A 99 4.19 7.19 -0.54
N TYR A 100 3.89 6.04 0.06
CA TYR A 100 2.61 5.81 0.74
C TYR A 100 2.42 6.69 1.97
N LEU A 101 3.47 6.98 2.75
CA LEU A 101 3.40 7.94 3.85
C LEU A 101 3.02 9.34 3.36
N ILE A 102 3.69 9.83 2.32
CA ILE A 102 3.39 11.12 1.69
C ILE A 102 1.93 11.12 1.22
N MET A 103 1.48 10.07 0.55
CA MET A 103 0.10 9.99 0.11
C MET A 103 -0.90 9.96 1.26
N ALA A 104 -0.61 9.28 2.37
CA ALA A 104 -1.47 9.30 3.54
C ALA A 104 -1.63 10.72 4.12
N LEU A 105 -0.54 11.50 4.17
CA LEU A 105 -0.55 12.90 4.62
C LEU A 105 -1.28 13.83 3.64
N VAL A 106 -1.09 13.62 2.34
CA VAL A 106 -1.83 14.36 1.29
C VAL A 106 -3.33 14.09 1.43
N TRP A 107 -3.74 12.82 1.52
CA TRP A 107 -5.16 12.46 1.68
C TRP A 107 -5.77 12.98 2.98
N LEU A 108 -4.98 13.03 4.05
CA LEU A 108 -5.41 13.60 5.32
C LEU A 108 -5.77 15.09 5.21
N SER A 109 -5.16 15.82 4.27
CA SER A 109 -5.36 17.26 4.10
C SER A 109 -6.38 17.62 3.02
N GLN A 110 -6.80 16.67 2.20
CA GLN A 110 -7.60 16.91 1.00
C GLN A 110 -9.09 16.57 1.21
N ASN A 111 -9.93 16.90 0.23
CA ASN A 111 -11.35 16.51 0.27
C ASN A 111 -11.50 14.98 0.21
N GLN A 112 -12.59 14.45 0.78
CA GLN A 112 -12.80 13.00 0.87
C GLN A 112 -12.87 12.35 -0.52
N ILE A 113 -11.93 11.45 -0.79
CA ILE A 113 -11.95 10.55 -1.94
C ILE A 113 -11.98 9.13 -1.41
N SER A 114 -13.16 8.50 -1.45
CA SER A 114 -13.38 7.19 -0.83
C SER A 114 -12.51 6.09 -1.42
N LEU A 115 -12.29 6.17 -2.74
CA LEU A 115 -11.40 5.26 -3.46
C LEU A 115 -9.96 5.29 -2.93
N ALA A 116 -9.51 6.41 -2.36
CA ALA A 116 -8.16 6.56 -1.85
C ALA A 116 -7.86 5.71 -0.60
N ILE A 117 -8.88 5.32 0.18
CA ILE A 117 -8.68 4.48 1.37
C ILE A 117 -8.44 3.02 0.97
N LEU A 118 -9.00 2.57 -0.16
CA LEU A 118 -9.08 1.15 -0.49
C LEU A 118 -7.70 0.47 -0.65
N PRO A 119 -6.70 1.06 -1.35
CA PRO A 119 -5.36 0.46 -1.40
C PRO A 119 -4.76 0.23 -0.01
N PHE A 120 -4.86 1.23 0.88
CA PHE A 120 -4.36 1.14 2.24
C PHE A 120 -5.10 0.07 3.06
N ALA A 121 -6.40 -0.07 2.85
CA ALA A 121 -7.21 -1.10 3.51
C ALA A 121 -6.79 -2.51 3.06
N VAL A 122 -6.57 -2.73 1.76
CA VAL A 122 -6.09 -4.02 1.24
C VAL A 122 -4.75 -4.39 1.90
N TYR A 123 -3.75 -3.50 1.88
CA TYR A 123 -2.49 -3.76 2.58
C TYR A 123 -2.68 -4.04 4.08
N SER A 124 -3.57 -3.30 4.73
CA SER A 124 -3.85 -3.47 6.16
C SER A 124 -4.40 -4.85 6.51
N VAL A 125 -5.22 -5.46 5.64
CA VAL A 125 -5.70 -6.85 5.84
C VAL A 125 -4.51 -7.81 5.92
N PHE A 126 -3.61 -7.76 4.93
CA PHE A 126 -2.43 -8.64 4.90
C PHE A 126 -1.48 -8.39 6.06
N HIS A 127 -1.30 -7.13 6.46
CA HIS A 127 -0.49 -6.76 7.61
C HIS A 127 -1.06 -7.28 8.94
N VAL A 128 -2.37 -7.12 9.16
CA VAL A 128 -3.06 -7.63 10.36
C VAL A 128 -3.00 -9.16 10.41
N LEU A 129 -3.29 -9.84 9.30
CA LEU A 129 -3.23 -11.30 9.20
C LEU A 129 -1.82 -11.82 9.45
N THR A 130 -0.82 -11.26 8.77
CA THR A 130 0.57 -11.66 8.92
C THR A 130 1.08 -11.42 10.34
N TYR A 131 0.76 -10.27 10.95
CA TYR A 131 1.14 -9.99 12.33
C TYR A 131 0.46 -10.94 13.32
N THR A 132 -0.83 -11.21 13.11
CA THR A 132 -1.58 -12.17 13.91
C THR A 132 -0.90 -13.53 13.89
N ARG A 133 -0.57 -14.02 12.69
CA ARG A 133 0.11 -15.31 12.48
C ARG A 133 1.49 -15.38 13.11
N THR A 134 2.31 -14.34 12.93
CA THR A 134 3.75 -14.39 13.23
C THR A 134 4.13 -13.87 14.61
N ASN A 135 3.28 -13.07 15.25
CA ASN A 135 3.57 -12.43 16.53
C ASN A 135 2.50 -12.72 17.57
N LEU A 136 1.21 -12.54 17.23
CA LEU A 136 0.13 -12.67 18.21
C LEU A 136 -0.14 -14.13 18.60
N LEU A 137 -0.31 -15.02 17.61
CA LEU A 137 -0.59 -16.43 17.87
C LEU A 137 0.53 -17.12 18.66
N PRO A 138 1.83 -16.95 18.39
CA PRO A 138 2.89 -17.52 19.21
C PRO A 138 2.89 -17.03 20.67
N VAL A 139 2.41 -15.80 20.93
CA VAL A 139 2.26 -15.27 22.29
C VAL A 139 1.06 -15.88 23.01
N LEU A 140 -0.07 -16.02 22.32
CA LEU A 140 -1.30 -16.59 22.89
C LEU A 140 -1.22 -18.12 23.06
N GLN A 141 -0.60 -18.78 22.09
CA GLN A 141 -0.47 -20.24 21.97
C GLN A 141 1.01 -20.60 21.78
N PRO A 142 1.82 -20.48 22.84
CA PRO A 142 3.24 -20.82 22.78
C PRO A 142 3.38 -22.28 22.36
N GLN A 143 4.18 -22.52 21.33
CA GLN A 143 4.44 -23.88 20.88
C GLN A 143 5.41 -24.56 21.85
N PRO A 144 5.21 -25.86 22.16
CA PRO A 144 6.14 -26.60 22.98
C PRO A 144 7.53 -26.60 22.32
N PRO A 145 8.61 -26.61 23.11
CA PRO A 145 9.96 -26.72 22.57
C PRO A 145 10.07 -28.02 21.78
N THR A 146 10.54 -27.91 20.54
CA THR A 146 10.83 -29.05 19.68
C THR A 146 12.20 -29.63 20.03
N ALA A 147 12.30 -30.96 20.09
CA ALA A 147 13.60 -31.62 20.08
C ALA A 147 14.27 -31.45 18.71
N ASP A 148 15.60 -31.33 18.70
CA ASP A 148 16.48 -31.39 17.52
C ASP A 148 16.23 -30.40 16.38
N GLY A 149 16.32 -29.09 16.67
CA GLY A 149 16.45 -28.05 15.64
C GLY A 149 15.28 -27.92 14.65
N SER A 150 14.22 -28.72 14.83
CA SER A 150 13.03 -28.71 14.02
C SER A 150 12.18 -27.50 14.34
N LYS A 151 11.57 -26.87 13.32
CA LYS A 151 10.70 -25.71 13.55
C LYS A 151 9.44 -26.16 14.28
N PRO A 152 8.98 -25.43 15.31
CA PRO A 152 7.72 -25.73 15.98
C PRO A 152 6.57 -25.84 14.98
N LYS A 153 5.73 -26.86 15.13
CA LYS A 153 4.57 -27.05 14.26
C LYS A 153 3.63 -25.84 14.42
N PRO A 154 3.22 -25.17 13.33
CA PRO A 154 2.27 -24.08 13.41
C PRO A 154 0.90 -24.57 13.89
N SER A 155 0.13 -23.70 14.56
CA SER A 155 -1.26 -23.98 14.91
C SER A 155 -2.14 -24.01 13.65
N ALA A 156 -3.30 -24.70 13.71
CA ALA A 156 -4.23 -24.78 12.60
C ALA A 156 -4.68 -23.40 12.08
N LEU A 157 -4.89 -22.44 12.99
CA LEU A 157 -5.21 -21.06 12.64
C LEU A 157 -4.04 -20.35 11.94
N SER A 158 -2.80 -20.56 12.40
CA SER A 158 -1.60 -20.04 11.73
C SER A 158 -1.48 -20.56 10.29
N ASP A 159 -1.80 -21.84 10.07
CA ASP A 159 -1.79 -22.43 8.73
C ASP A 159 -2.91 -21.89 7.84
N THR A 160 -4.12 -21.74 8.37
CA THR A 160 -5.25 -21.13 7.63
C THR A 160 -4.93 -19.71 7.20
N ILE A 161 -4.39 -18.87 8.11
CA ILE A 161 -3.97 -17.52 7.76
C ILE A 161 -2.84 -17.56 6.71
N GLY A 162 -1.88 -18.47 6.87
CA GLY A 162 -0.79 -18.64 5.91
C GLY A 162 -1.26 -19.00 4.50
N ARG A 163 -2.24 -19.92 4.39
CA ARG A 163 -2.87 -20.28 3.11
C ARG A 163 -3.63 -19.11 2.52
N PHE A 164 -4.48 -18.44 3.30
CA PHE A 164 -5.24 -17.28 2.83
C PHE A 164 -4.33 -16.20 2.26
N VAL A 165 -3.27 -15.83 3.01
CA VAL A 165 -2.31 -14.81 2.57
C VAL A 165 -1.68 -15.22 1.24
N LYS A 166 -1.23 -16.47 1.10
CA LYS A 166 -0.61 -16.96 -0.13
C LYS A 166 -1.58 -16.99 -1.31
N GLU A 167 -2.79 -17.50 -1.09
CA GLU A 167 -3.80 -17.70 -2.13
C GLU A 167 -4.31 -16.37 -2.70
N TYR A 168 -4.53 -15.38 -1.84
CA TYR A 168 -5.14 -14.12 -2.24
C TYR A 168 -4.13 -12.99 -2.49
N TYR A 169 -2.83 -13.21 -2.30
CA TYR A 169 -1.80 -12.17 -2.48
C TYR A 169 -1.83 -11.56 -3.88
N ASP A 170 -1.66 -12.38 -4.93
CA ASP A 170 -1.58 -11.87 -6.32
C ASP A 170 -2.87 -11.19 -6.77
N ALA A 171 -4.02 -11.78 -6.43
CA ALA A 171 -5.33 -11.20 -6.71
C ALA A 171 -5.51 -9.85 -6.01
N SER A 172 -5.08 -9.74 -4.75
CA SER A 172 -5.16 -8.50 -3.98
C SER A 172 -4.18 -7.44 -4.48
N MET A 173 -2.99 -7.82 -4.91
CA MET A 173 -2.02 -6.90 -5.51
C MET A 173 -2.49 -6.39 -6.87
N THR A 174 -3.15 -7.24 -7.65
CA THR A 174 -3.84 -6.84 -8.89
C THR A 174 -4.98 -5.87 -8.60
N LEU A 175 -5.78 -6.14 -7.55
CA LEU A 175 -6.83 -5.23 -7.11
C LEU A 175 -6.24 -3.87 -6.70
N VAL A 176 -5.15 -3.84 -5.94
CA VAL A 176 -4.47 -2.58 -5.58
C VAL A 176 -4.04 -1.83 -6.83
N ALA A 177 -3.42 -2.49 -7.81
CA ALA A 177 -3.02 -1.86 -9.06
C ALA A 177 -4.21 -1.25 -9.81
N ILE A 178 -5.33 -1.97 -9.91
CA ILE A 178 -6.57 -1.47 -10.53
C ILE A 178 -7.12 -0.26 -9.76
N LEU A 179 -7.14 -0.32 -8.42
CA LEU A 179 -7.57 0.79 -7.57
C LEU A 179 -6.68 2.02 -7.75
N GLU A 180 -5.36 1.83 -7.84
CA GLU A 180 -4.39 2.91 -8.06
C GLU A 180 -4.62 3.60 -9.42
N ILE A 181 -4.85 2.82 -10.48
CA ILE A 181 -5.19 3.30 -11.83
C ILE A 181 -6.52 4.05 -11.81
N ALA A 182 -7.56 3.44 -11.24
CA ALA A 182 -8.90 4.03 -11.15
C ALA A 182 -8.87 5.36 -10.38
N LEU A 183 -8.07 5.43 -9.32
CA LEU A 183 -7.89 6.66 -8.54
C LEU A 183 -7.20 7.76 -9.36
N TRP A 184 -6.22 7.41 -10.20
CA TRP A 184 -5.59 8.38 -11.10
C TRP A 184 -6.62 8.98 -12.07
N PHE A 185 -7.41 8.13 -12.74
CA PHE A 185 -8.45 8.60 -13.67
C PHE A 185 -9.54 9.42 -12.98
N ARG A 186 -9.94 9.04 -11.76
CA ARG A 186 -10.89 9.81 -10.96
C ARG A 186 -10.35 11.22 -10.68
N ILE A 187 -9.08 11.33 -10.27
CA ILE A 187 -8.45 12.62 -9.98
C ILE A 187 -8.28 13.45 -11.26
N LEU A 188 -7.90 12.81 -12.38
CA LEU A 188 -7.84 13.47 -13.68
C LEU A 188 -9.20 14.04 -14.09
N GLY A 189 -10.29 13.28 -13.92
CA GLY A 189 -11.64 13.77 -14.15
C GLY A 189 -11.98 15.00 -13.29
N SER A 190 -11.64 14.95 -11.99
CA SER A 190 -11.77 16.12 -11.10
C SER A 190 -10.93 17.33 -11.56
N ALA A 191 -9.77 17.11 -12.19
CA ALA A 191 -8.89 18.16 -12.71
C ALA A 191 -9.43 18.80 -13.98
N ILE A 192 -9.91 17.99 -14.93
CA ILE A 192 -10.57 18.46 -16.15
C ILE A 192 -11.82 19.28 -15.82
N LEU A 193 -12.56 18.90 -14.78
CA LEU A 193 -13.72 19.63 -14.27
C LEU A 193 -13.36 20.80 -13.34
N PHE A 194 -12.08 21.17 -13.23
CA PHE A 194 -11.57 22.29 -12.41
C PHE A 194 -12.07 22.30 -10.95
N GLN A 195 -12.29 21.12 -10.36
CA GLN A 195 -12.69 21.02 -8.96
C GLN A 195 -11.59 21.60 -8.05
N LYS A 196 -11.97 22.26 -6.96
CA LYS A 196 -11.00 22.90 -6.05
C LYS A 196 -9.97 21.89 -5.52
N GLY A 197 -8.68 22.18 -5.71
CA GLY A 197 -7.56 21.35 -5.25
C GLY A 197 -7.22 20.13 -6.12
N SER A 198 -7.96 19.88 -7.20
CA SER A 198 -7.76 18.70 -8.05
C SER A 198 -6.45 18.73 -8.83
N TRP A 199 -5.98 19.91 -9.26
CA TRP A 199 -4.69 20.05 -9.95
C TRP A 199 -3.50 19.73 -9.04
N PHE A 200 -3.52 20.19 -7.80
CA PHE A 200 -2.51 19.82 -6.81
C PHE A 200 -2.51 18.31 -6.58
N LEU A 201 -3.69 17.72 -6.37
CA LEU A 201 -3.85 16.28 -6.23
C LEU A 201 -3.37 15.51 -7.46
N LEU A 202 -3.65 16.01 -8.66
CA LEU A 202 -3.22 15.39 -9.91
C LEU A 202 -1.70 15.34 -10.00
N VAL A 203 -1.00 16.43 -9.66
CA VAL A 203 0.47 16.47 -9.67
C VAL A 203 1.05 15.50 -8.64
N CYS A 204 0.61 15.59 -7.38
CA CYS A 204 1.11 14.71 -6.31
C CYS A 204 0.84 13.23 -6.61
N TYR A 205 -0.39 12.90 -7.01
CA TYR A 205 -0.78 11.52 -7.28
C TYR A 205 -0.17 11.00 -8.58
N SER A 206 0.08 11.84 -9.58
CA SER A 206 0.81 11.42 -10.79
C SER A 206 2.27 11.08 -10.48
N ALA A 207 2.93 11.84 -9.59
CA ALA A 207 4.28 11.50 -9.14
C ALA A 207 4.31 10.16 -8.38
N PHE A 208 3.36 9.95 -7.46
CA PHE A 208 3.16 8.66 -6.79
C PHE A 208 2.91 7.54 -7.80
N PHE A 209 1.92 7.70 -8.66
CA PHE A 209 1.52 6.68 -9.63
C PHE A 209 2.66 6.35 -10.60
N ARG A 210 3.42 7.34 -11.06
CA ARG A 210 4.60 7.13 -11.89
C ARG A 210 5.66 6.29 -11.18
N ALA A 211 5.89 6.53 -9.89
CA ALA A 211 6.79 5.68 -9.10
C ALA A 211 6.25 4.25 -9.01
N ARG A 212 4.93 4.07 -8.81
CA ARG A 212 4.27 2.75 -8.83
C ARG A 212 4.44 2.02 -10.17
N VAL A 213 4.31 2.71 -11.31
CA VAL A 213 4.59 2.12 -12.64
C VAL A 213 6.04 1.59 -12.72
N GLY A 214 7.00 2.29 -12.12
CA GLY A 214 8.40 1.85 -12.10
C GLY A 214 8.68 0.69 -11.15
N GLN A 215 7.91 0.54 -10.08
CA GLN A 215 8.21 -0.35 -8.95
C GLN A 215 7.33 -1.60 -8.89
N SER A 216 6.11 -1.56 -9.44
CA SER A 216 5.12 -2.62 -9.33
C SER A 216 4.84 -3.29 -10.66
N THR A 217 5.16 -4.58 -10.77
CA THR A 217 4.82 -5.41 -11.92
C THR A 217 3.31 -5.54 -12.10
N PHE A 218 2.53 -5.55 -11.02
CA PHE A 218 1.07 -5.60 -11.08
C PHE A 218 0.49 -4.33 -11.74
N VAL A 219 1.07 -3.15 -11.46
CA VAL A 219 0.66 -1.90 -12.11
C VAL A 219 1.02 -1.91 -13.59
N GLN A 220 2.23 -2.36 -13.94
CA GLN A 220 2.68 -2.51 -15.33
C GLN A 220 1.75 -3.45 -16.12
N GLN A 221 1.40 -4.60 -15.54
CA GLN A 221 0.48 -5.57 -16.15
C GLN A 221 -0.92 -4.98 -16.29
N ALA A 222 -1.46 -4.34 -15.25
CA ALA A 222 -2.78 -3.74 -15.31
C ALA A 222 -2.88 -2.62 -16.36
N ILE A 223 -1.84 -1.78 -16.48
CA ILE A 223 -1.73 -0.79 -17.57
C ILE A 223 -1.66 -1.49 -18.92
N GLY A 224 -0.83 -2.53 -19.07
CA GLY A 224 -0.72 -3.29 -20.32
C GLY A 224 -2.06 -3.89 -20.75
N HIS A 225 -2.81 -4.51 -19.84
CA HIS A 225 -4.15 -5.04 -20.11
C HIS A 225 -5.14 -3.94 -20.46
N LEU A 226 -5.10 -2.79 -19.78
CA LEU A 226 -5.96 -1.66 -20.09
C LEU A 226 -5.65 -1.10 -21.48
N SER A 227 -4.38 -0.88 -21.80
CA SER A 227 -3.93 -0.41 -23.11
C SER A 227 -4.36 -1.37 -24.22
N ALA A 228 -4.17 -2.68 -24.03
CA ALA A 228 -4.58 -3.69 -25.02
C ALA A 228 -6.10 -3.70 -25.26
N ARG A 229 -6.91 -3.48 -24.21
CA ARG A 229 -8.38 -3.36 -24.37
C ARG A 229 -8.77 -2.10 -25.12
N ILE A 230 -8.11 -0.97 -24.85
CA ILE A 230 -8.36 0.28 -25.57
C ILE A 230 -7.90 0.14 -27.03
N ASP A 231 -6.74 -0.45 -27.27
CA ASP A 231 -6.24 -0.76 -28.62
C ASP A 231 -7.28 -1.58 -29.40
N ALA A 232 -7.78 -2.68 -28.82
CA ALA A 232 -8.81 -3.51 -29.46
C ALA A 232 -10.10 -2.73 -29.77
N ALA A 233 -10.54 -1.84 -28.89
CA ALA A 233 -11.73 -1.01 -29.10
C ALA A 233 -11.50 0.05 -30.20
N VAL A 234 -10.35 0.73 -30.18
CA VAL A 234 -10.03 1.84 -31.08
C VAL A 234 -9.64 1.35 -32.48
N GLN A 235 -9.05 0.16 -32.60
CA GLN A 235 -8.69 -0.46 -33.89
C GLN A 235 -9.88 -1.09 -34.62
N ASN A 236 -11.06 -1.18 -34.00
CA ASN A 236 -12.27 -1.62 -34.68
C ASN A 236 -12.55 -0.73 -35.91
N GLN A 237 -12.93 -1.33 -37.04
CA GLN A 237 -13.15 -0.62 -38.31
C GLN A 237 -14.17 0.52 -38.21
N SER A 238 -15.13 0.41 -37.29
CA SER A 238 -16.15 1.43 -37.00
C SER A 238 -15.64 2.66 -36.24
N SER A 239 -14.43 2.63 -35.69
CA SER A 239 -13.86 3.74 -34.91
C SER A 239 -13.40 4.89 -35.82
N PRO A 240 -13.82 6.14 -35.57
CA PRO A 240 -13.41 7.30 -36.36
C PRO A 240 -11.87 7.49 -36.39
N PRO A 241 -11.27 7.91 -37.51
CA PRO A 241 -9.83 8.12 -37.62
C PRO A 241 -9.25 9.06 -36.54
N ALA A 242 -10.00 10.09 -36.18
CA ALA A 242 -9.61 11.03 -35.11
C ALA A 242 -9.42 10.34 -33.75
N VAL A 243 -10.24 9.34 -33.42
CA VAL A 243 -10.13 8.58 -32.16
C VAL A 243 -8.86 7.74 -32.16
N ARG A 244 -8.53 7.11 -33.30
CA ARG A 244 -7.28 6.35 -33.48
C ARG A 244 -6.07 7.25 -33.32
N GLN A 245 -6.04 8.38 -34.00
CA GLN A 245 -4.94 9.34 -33.92
C GLN A 245 -4.77 9.92 -32.52
N ALA A 246 -5.87 10.26 -31.84
CA ALA A 246 -5.82 10.74 -30.47
C ALA A 246 -5.25 9.69 -29.51
N TRP A 247 -5.64 8.42 -29.67
CA TRP A 247 -5.11 7.32 -28.85
C TRP A 247 -3.62 7.07 -29.10
N GLU A 248 -3.17 7.03 -30.37
CA GLU A 248 -1.74 6.91 -30.69
C GLU A 248 -0.92 8.08 -30.13
N THR A 249 -1.46 9.31 -30.21
CA THR A 249 -0.82 10.50 -29.62
C THR A 249 -0.72 10.36 -28.11
N ALA A 250 -1.79 9.92 -27.43
CA ALA A 250 -1.79 9.70 -25.99
C ALA A 250 -0.75 8.64 -25.56
N LYS A 251 -0.65 7.52 -26.30
CA LYS A 251 0.39 6.50 -26.07
C LYS A 251 1.80 7.08 -26.24
N GLY A 252 2.02 7.85 -27.30
CA GLY A 252 3.31 8.52 -27.56
C GLY A 252 3.72 9.45 -26.42
N LEU A 253 2.80 10.31 -25.96
CA LEU A 253 3.03 11.23 -24.85
C LEU A 253 3.28 10.47 -23.53
N ALA A 254 2.51 9.42 -23.25
CA ALA A 254 2.70 8.61 -22.04
C ALA A 254 4.09 7.93 -22.03
N LYS A 255 4.55 7.44 -23.18
CA LYS A 255 5.89 6.86 -23.34
C LYS A 255 6.98 7.90 -23.10
N GLN A 256 6.89 9.06 -23.76
CA GLN A 256 7.85 10.17 -23.58
C GLN A 256 7.88 10.65 -22.12
N ALA A 257 6.73 10.83 -21.49
CA ALA A 257 6.64 11.21 -20.08
C ALA A 257 7.29 10.15 -19.17
N THR A 258 7.09 8.86 -19.46
CA THR A 258 7.71 7.76 -18.70
C THR A 258 9.22 7.80 -18.83
N GLU A 259 9.75 8.01 -20.03
CA GLU A 259 11.19 8.08 -20.31
C GLU A 259 11.85 9.32 -19.69
N ALA A 260 11.15 10.46 -19.69
CA ALA A 260 11.63 11.72 -19.10
C ALA A 260 11.66 11.69 -17.57
N THR A 261 10.77 10.91 -16.94
CA THR A 261 10.64 10.80 -15.48
C THR A 261 11.30 9.56 -14.89
N ASP A 262 12.14 8.87 -15.67
CA ASP A 262 12.86 7.69 -15.18
C ASP A 262 14.00 8.06 -14.23
N ILE A 263 13.69 8.01 -12.93
CA ILE A 263 14.62 8.32 -11.84
C ILE A 263 15.85 7.38 -11.85
N ASN A 264 15.76 6.17 -12.41
CA ASN A 264 16.90 5.25 -12.47
C ASN A 264 18.06 5.81 -13.31
N LYS A 265 17.77 6.69 -14.28
CA LYS A 265 18.79 7.41 -15.06
C LYS A 265 19.61 8.38 -14.19
N TYR A 266 19.03 8.85 -13.08
CA TYR A 266 19.60 9.85 -12.19
C TYR A 266 20.13 9.26 -10.86
N VAL A 267 19.80 8.00 -10.55
CA VAL A 267 20.21 7.28 -9.33
C VAL A 267 21.35 6.28 -9.61
N GLY A 268 21.88 6.25 -10.83
CA GLY A 268 22.98 5.37 -11.25
C GLY A 268 24.11 5.27 -10.22
N GLY A 269 24.19 4.12 -9.54
CA GLY A 269 25.30 3.78 -8.63
C GLY A 269 24.94 2.96 -7.39
N SER A 270 23.69 2.91 -6.95
CA SER A 270 23.32 2.10 -5.77
C SER A 270 22.53 0.87 -6.18
N ALA A 271 23.23 -0.28 -6.16
CA ALA A 271 22.73 -1.61 -6.39
C ALA A 271 21.26 -1.77 -5.97
N ALA A 272 20.45 -2.31 -6.88
CA ALA A 272 19.14 -2.86 -6.58
C ALA A 272 19.29 -3.77 -5.35
N GLY A 273 18.89 -3.25 -4.19
CA GLY A 273 18.82 -4.03 -2.97
C GLY A 273 17.94 -5.25 -3.23
N PRO A 274 18.26 -6.41 -2.62
CA PRO A 274 17.59 -7.66 -2.94
C PRO A 274 16.09 -7.44 -2.82
N LYS A 275 15.36 -7.71 -3.91
CA LYS A 275 13.91 -7.84 -3.91
C LYS A 275 13.57 -8.81 -2.79
N LYS A 276 13.17 -8.29 -1.64
CA LYS A 276 12.57 -9.13 -0.62
C LYS A 276 11.23 -9.53 -1.20
N ALA A 277 11.14 -10.81 -1.57
CA ALA A 277 9.86 -11.49 -1.59
C ALA A 277 9.19 -11.21 -0.24
N GLN A 278 8.10 -10.43 -0.29
CA GLN A 278 7.15 -10.39 0.81
C GLN A 278 6.27 -11.64 0.71
#